data_AF-A0A259K4Y9-F1
#
_entry.id   AF-A0A259K4Y9-F1
#
_cell.length_a   1.000
_cell.length_b   1.000
_cell.length_c   1.000
_cell.angle_alpha   90.00
_cell.angle_beta   90.00
_cell.angle_gamma   90.00
#
_symmetry.space_group_name_H-M   'P 1'
#
loop_
_entity.id
_entity.type
_entity.pdbx_description
1 polymer ?
#
loop_
_entity_poly.entity_id
_entity_poly.type
_entity_poly.pdbx_seq_one_letter_code
_entity_poly.pdbx_strand_id
1 'polypeptide(L)'
;MSFAVMSEHTSRLLALNEPAFAPLRRGDLPSFLVSIRDGKIIAATAACAKLGLREDQPAPKSVLDIMRQVAADPNGVRHLERVRLPAQLTARMFSCACLSSPLGRLVLFVDPEALAPQTTPPTHETPAAEARDMTQEPRPVRFTWEADGAGV
;
A
#
# COMPACT_ATOMS: atom_id res chain seq x y z
N MET A 1 -20.39 14.82 -13.20
CA MET A 1 -19.09 14.84 -12.50
C MET A 1 -19.37 14.82 -11.01
N SER A 2 -19.34 13.63 -10.39
CA SER A 2 -19.59 13.51 -8.95
C SER A 2 -18.28 13.68 -8.21
N PHE A 3 -18.08 14.83 -7.59
CA PHE A 3 -17.02 15.01 -6.61
C PHE A 3 -17.36 14.11 -5.42
N ALA A 4 -16.53 13.10 -5.17
CA ALA A 4 -16.61 12.34 -3.93
C ALA A 4 -16.38 13.35 -2.79
N VAL A 5 -17.43 13.68 -2.04
CA VAL A 5 -17.31 14.48 -0.83
C VAL A 5 -16.48 13.64 0.14
N MET A 6 -15.18 13.94 0.21
CA MET A 6 -14.28 13.35 1.19
C MET A 6 -14.74 13.78 2.58
N SER A 7 -14.85 12.83 3.52
CA SER A 7 -15.25 13.13 4.90
C SER A 7 -14.25 14.07 5.56
N GLU A 8 -14.71 14.98 6.44
CA GLU A 8 -13.84 15.93 7.15
C GLU A 8 -12.65 15.26 7.86
N HIS A 9 -12.84 14.04 8.38
CA HIS A 9 -11.78 13.25 9.02
C HIS A 9 -10.66 12.89 8.04
N THR A 10 -11.00 12.45 6.84
CA THR A 10 -10.05 12.14 5.77
C THR A 10 -9.33 13.40 5.29
N SER A 11 -10.05 14.52 5.16
CA SER A 11 -9.44 15.81 4.80
C SER A 11 -8.44 16.29 5.85
N ARG A 12 -8.73 16.15 7.14
CA ARG A 12 -7.79 16.53 8.22
C ARG A 12 -6.55 15.64 8.25
N LEU A 13 -6.70 14.34 8.04
CA LEU A 13 -5.58 13.40 7.99
C LEU A 13 -4.68 13.64 6.76
N LEU A 14 -5.28 13.88 5.60
CA LEU A 14 -4.54 14.20 4.37
C LEU A 14 -3.86 15.58 4.43
N ALA A 15 -4.38 16.51 5.23
CA ALA A 15 -3.80 17.84 5.45
C ALA A 15 -2.52 17.81 6.31
N LEU A 16 -2.27 16.73 7.07
CA LEU A 16 -1.05 16.58 7.88
C LEU A 16 0.23 16.49 7.04
N ASN A 17 0.13 16.39 5.70
CA ASN A 17 1.26 16.36 4.77
C ASN A 17 2.34 15.31 5.09
N GLU A 18 1.96 14.26 5.83
CA GLU A 18 2.86 13.19 6.18
C GLU A 18 3.09 12.29 4.96
N PRO A 19 4.35 11.99 4.58
CA PRO A 19 4.65 11.18 3.39
C PRO A 19 4.09 9.75 3.51
N ALA A 20 3.88 9.26 4.74
CA ALA A 20 3.25 7.97 4.99
C ALA A 20 1.80 7.90 4.43
N PHE A 21 1.08 9.02 4.36
CA PHE A 21 -0.29 9.09 3.84
C PHE A 21 -0.35 9.42 2.34
N ALA A 22 0.79 9.58 1.65
CA ALA A 22 0.80 9.86 0.22
C ALA A 22 -0.05 8.88 -0.62
N PRO A 23 -0.09 7.56 -0.32
CA PRO A 23 -0.94 6.63 -1.07
C PRO A 23 -2.44 6.89 -0.93
N LEU A 24 -2.92 7.47 0.19
CA LEU A 24 -4.33 7.83 0.36
C LEU A 24 -4.76 8.97 -0.56
N ARG A 25 -3.82 9.72 -1.14
CA ARG A 25 -4.09 10.75 -2.15
C ARG A 25 -4.30 10.16 -3.55
N ARG A 26 -3.87 8.92 -3.79
CA ARG A 26 -4.13 8.19 -5.05
C ARG A 26 -5.51 7.57 -5.01
N GLY A 27 -6.52 8.35 -5.38
CA GLY A 27 -7.92 7.92 -5.37
C GLY A 27 -8.26 6.76 -6.31
N ASP A 28 -7.40 6.49 -7.29
CA ASP A 28 -7.51 5.45 -8.31
C ASP A 28 -7.15 4.04 -7.79
N LEU A 29 -6.28 3.96 -6.78
CA LEU A 29 -5.83 2.69 -6.20
C LEU A 29 -6.42 2.48 -4.80
N PRO A 30 -6.76 1.24 -4.41
CA PRO A 30 -7.37 0.99 -3.12
C PRO A 30 -6.35 1.15 -1.99
N SER A 31 -6.53 2.17 -1.16
CA SER A 31 -5.76 2.38 0.05
C SER A 31 -6.70 2.86 1.15
N PHE A 32 -6.51 2.37 2.38
CA PHE A 32 -7.38 2.72 3.49
C PHE A 32 -6.64 2.62 4.82
N LEU A 33 -7.18 3.31 5.82
CA LEU A 33 -6.58 3.48 7.14
C LEU A 33 -7.54 2.97 8.20
N VAL A 34 -7.03 2.19 9.14
CA VAL A 34 -7.83 1.58 10.22
C VAL A 34 -7.31 2.06 11.58
N SER A 35 -8.21 2.52 12.44
CA SER A 35 -7.92 2.83 13.84
C SER A 35 -7.76 1.53 14.63
N ILE A 36 -6.62 1.34 15.31
CA ILE A 36 -6.40 0.18 16.18
C ILE A 36 -7.35 0.23 17.39
N ARG A 37 -7.62 1.43 17.91
CA ARG A 37 -8.48 1.64 19.08
C ARG A 37 -9.91 1.18 18.83
N ASP A 38 -10.47 1.56 17.69
CA ASP A 38 -11.90 1.40 17.39
C ASP A 38 -12.18 0.26 16.41
N GLY A 39 -11.14 -0.25 15.72
CA GLY A 39 -11.29 -1.24 14.65
C GLY A 39 -12.10 -0.72 13.46
N LYS A 40 -12.11 0.60 13.25
CA LYS A 40 -12.89 1.28 12.21
C LYS A 40 -12.02 1.82 11.11
N ILE A 41 -12.57 1.84 9.90
CA ILE A 41 -11.97 2.49 8.74
C ILE A 41 -12.17 3.99 8.89
N ILE A 42 -11.09 4.73 9.08
CA ILE A 42 -11.13 6.19 9.32
C ILE A 42 -10.87 7.00 8.06
N ALA A 43 -10.27 6.38 7.04
CA ALA A 43 -10.04 6.99 5.73
C ALA A 43 -9.99 5.88 4.68
N ALA A 44 -10.55 6.12 3.49
CA ALA A 44 -10.47 5.18 2.38
C ALA A 44 -10.48 5.90 1.03
N THR A 45 -9.71 5.40 0.06
CA THR A 45 -9.76 5.94 -1.31
C THR A 45 -11.07 5.56 -2.02
N ALA A 46 -11.42 6.30 -3.07
CA ALA A 46 -12.64 6.03 -3.83
C ALA A 46 -12.66 4.60 -4.43
N ALA A 47 -11.50 4.05 -4.80
CA ALA A 47 -11.36 2.68 -5.28
C ALA A 47 -11.78 1.61 -4.25
N CYS A 48 -11.67 1.89 -2.95
CA CYS A 48 -12.08 0.99 -1.87
C CYS A 48 -13.60 0.72 -1.85
N ALA A 49 -14.42 1.63 -2.38
CA ALA A 49 -15.87 1.45 -2.43
C ALA A 49 -16.28 0.22 -3.25
N LYS A 50 -15.55 -0.08 -4.34
CA LYS A 50 -15.76 -1.28 -5.18
C LYS A 50 -15.40 -2.58 -4.44
N LEU A 51 -14.59 -2.47 -3.38
CA LEU A 51 -14.17 -3.60 -2.54
C LEU A 51 -15.08 -3.79 -1.32
N GLY A 52 -16.14 -2.98 -1.19
CA GLY A 52 -17.07 -3.03 -0.06
C GLY A 52 -16.52 -2.35 1.19
N LEU A 53 -15.50 -1.50 1.06
CA LEU A 53 -14.91 -0.74 2.15
C LEU A 53 -15.37 0.72 2.06
N ARG A 54 -15.81 1.28 3.19
CA ARG A 54 -16.21 2.68 3.29
C ARG A 54 -15.71 3.28 4.60
N GLU A 55 -15.56 4.60 4.61
CA GLU A 55 -15.21 5.36 5.80
C GLU A 55 -16.29 5.22 6.88
N ASP A 56 -15.86 5.34 8.14
CA ASP A 56 -16.64 5.21 9.36
C ASP A 56 -17.32 3.84 9.58
N GLN A 57 -17.04 2.85 8.72
CA GLN A 57 -17.52 1.48 8.88
C GLN A 57 -16.56 0.62 9.71
N PRO A 58 -17.07 -0.39 10.43
CA PRO A 58 -16.23 -1.39 11.06
C PRO A 58 -15.40 -2.12 10.01
N ALA A 59 -14.11 -2.31 10.30
CA ALA A 59 -13.25 -3.05 9.40
C ALA A 59 -13.66 -4.54 9.34
N PRO A 60 -13.60 -5.17 8.15
CA PRO A 60 -13.87 -6.60 8.03
C PRO A 60 -12.96 -7.44 8.92
N LYS A 61 -13.42 -8.63 9.34
CA LYS A 61 -12.66 -9.51 10.24
C LYS A 61 -11.24 -9.81 9.75
N SER A 62 -11.07 -10.10 8.46
CA SER A 62 -9.74 -10.32 7.84
C SER A 62 -8.82 -9.11 7.99
N VAL A 63 -9.34 -7.90 7.90
CA VAL A 63 -8.57 -6.66 8.09
C VAL A 63 -8.20 -6.49 9.56
N LEU A 64 -9.11 -6.78 10.48
CA LEU A 64 -8.86 -6.70 11.93
C LEU A 64 -7.81 -7.70 12.40
N ASP A 65 -7.81 -8.92 11.86
CA ASP A 65 -6.81 -9.94 12.16
C ASP A 65 -5.41 -9.47 11.75
N ILE A 66 -5.27 -8.97 10.51
CA ILE A 66 -4.00 -8.44 9.99
C ILE A 66 -3.58 -7.18 10.75
N MET A 67 -4.51 -6.28 11.05
CA MET A 67 -4.25 -5.08 11.83
C MET A 67 -3.63 -5.42 13.19
N ARG A 68 -4.15 -6.43 13.89
CA ARG A 68 -3.58 -6.88 15.17
C ARG A 68 -2.18 -7.44 15.01
N GLN A 69 -1.93 -8.23 13.97
CA GLN A 69 -0.61 -8.79 13.67
C GLN A 69 0.41 -7.69 13.38
N VAL A 70 0.07 -6.74 12.51
CA VAL A 70 0.93 -5.61 12.14
C VAL A 70 1.16 -4.67 13.32
N ALA A 71 0.14 -4.42 14.15
CA ALA A 71 0.28 -3.60 15.35
C ALA A 71 1.15 -4.24 16.45
N ALA A 72 1.28 -5.58 16.43
CA ALA A 72 2.10 -6.33 17.36
C ALA A 72 3.57 -6.40 16.92
N ASP A 73 3.92 -6.04 15.67
CA ASP A 73 5.31 -6.02 15.22
C ASP A 73 6.05 -4.81 15.84
N PRO A 74 7.02 -5.03 16.74
CA PRO A 74 7.78 -3.94 17.37
C PRO A 74 8.72 -3.24 16.39
N ASN A 75 9.05 -3.86 15.25
CA ASN A 75 10.02 -3.33 14.31
C ASN A 75 9.44 -2.30 13.33
N GLY A 76 8.11 -2.15 13.31
CA GLY A 76 7.44 -1.20 12.42
C GLY A 76 7.69 -1.47 10.94
N VAL A 77 7.98 -2.73 10.58
CA VAL A 77 8.29 -3.12 9.20
C VAL A 77 6.99 -3.12 8.38
N ARG A 78 7.12 -2.85 7.07
CA ARG A 78 6.00 -3.01 6.16
C ARG A 78 5.76 -4.49 5.88
N HIS A 79 4.56 -4.96 6.16
CA HIS A 79 4.13 -6.32 5.85
C HIS A 79 3.43 -6.36 4.50
N LEU A 80 3.55 -7.47 3.78
CA LEU A 80 2.78 -7.70 2.56
C LEU A 80 1.77 -8.81 2.83
N GLU A 81 0.50 -8.44 2.92
CA GLU A 81 -0.54 -9.28 3.50
C GLU A 81 -1.68 -9.57 2.52
N ARG A 82 -2.27 -10.76 2.64
CA ARG A 82 -3.40 -11.20 1.82
C ARG A 82 -4.71 -10.93 2.55
N VAL A 83 -5.45 -9.93 2.09
CA VAL A 83 -6.71 -9.52 2.71
C VAL A 83 -7.90 -10.07 1.91
N ARG A 84 -8.84 -10.75 2.58
CA ARG A 84 -10.14 -11.10 1.99
C ARG A 84 -11.14 -9.98 2.28
N LEU A 85 -11.70 -9.41 1.21
CA LEU A 85 -12.62 -8.27 1.30
C LEU A 85 -14.06 -8.70 1.00
N PRO A 86 -15.08 -8.04 1.59
CA PRO A 86 -16.46 -8.51 1.53
C PRO A 86 -17.04 -8.58 0.11
N ALA A 87 -16.64 -7.66 -0.77
CA ALA A 87 -17.14 -7.61 -2.15
C ALA A 87 -16.30 -8.42 -3.15
N GLN A 88 -15.30 -9.17 -2.68
CA GLN A 88 -14.39 -9.93 -3.56
C GLN A 88 -14.31 -11.40 -3.15
N LEU A 89 -14.35 -12.27 -4.16
CA LEU A 89 -14.17 -13.72 -3.97
C LEU A 89 -12.70 -14.10 -3.76
N THR A 90 -11.78 -13.28 -4.28
CA THR A 90 -10.33 -13.49 -4.19
C THR A 90 -9.71 -12.59 -3.13
N ALA A 91 -8.68 -13.10 -2.45
CA ALA A 91 -7.86 -12.31 -1.55
C ALA A 91 -6.96 -11.37 -2.38
N ARG A 92 -6.82 -10.12 -1.93
CA ARG A 92 -5.97 -9.11 -2.55
C ARG A 92 -4.75 -8.81 -1.68
N MET A 93 -3.62 -8.52 -2.32
CA MET A 93 -2.39 -8.15 -1.62
C MET A 93 -2.44 -6.68 -1.18
N PHE A 94 -2.04 -6.40 0.06
CA PHE A 94 -1.85 -5.04 0.58
C PHE A 94 -0.52 -4.93 1.30
N SER A 95 0.19 -3.84 1.06
CA SER A 95 1.29 -3.41 1.93
C SER A 95 0.70 -2.75 3.18
N CYS A 96 1.03 -3.30 4.34
CA CYS A 96 0.48 -2.90 5.63
C CYS A 96 1.59 -2.30 6.50
N ALA A 97 1.31 -1.17 7.14
CA ALA A 97 2.26 -0.50 8.03
C ALA A 97 1.54 0.06 9.26
N CYS A 98 2.14 -0.11 10.44
CA CYS A 98 1.67 0.59 11.64
C CYS A 98 2.21 2.04 11.63
N LEU A 99 1.35 3.00 11.87
CA LEU A 99 1.66 4.43 11.92
C LEU A 99 1.20 5.03 13.26
N SER A 100 1.94 6.02 13.73
CA SER A 100 1.56 6.82 14.88
C SER A 100 1.10 8.20 14.40
N SER A 101 -0.13 8.57 14.72
CA SER A 101 -0.76 9.84 14.35
C SER A 101 -1.29 10.54 15.61
N PRO A 102 -1.57 11.85 15.59
CA PRO A 102 -2.30 12.52 16.67
C PRO A 102 -3.64 11.87 17.03
N LEU A 103 -4.26 11.12 16.09
CA LEU A 103 -5.48 10.36 16.34
C LEU A 103 -5.25 9.01 17.06
N GLY A 104 -3.98 8.63 17.29
CA GLY A 104 -3.57 7.38 17.91
C GLY A 104 -2.77 6.48 16.98
N ARG A 105 -2.66 5.19 17.34
CA ARG A 105 -2.03 4.18 16.49
C ARG A 105 -3.00 3.69 15.42
N LEU A 106 -2.52 3.69 14.18
CA LEU A 106 -3.30 3.39 12.99
C LEU A 106 -2.56 2.31 12.18
N VAL A 107 -3.29 1.49 11.44
CA VAL A 107 -2.69 0.61 10.43
C VAL A 107 -3.13 1.06 9.05
N LEU A 108 -2.15 1.34 8.21
CA LEU A 108 -2.32 1.75 6.83
C LEU A 108 -2.25 0.51 5.94
N PHE A 109 -3.28 0.31 5.13
CA PHE A 109 -3.35 -0.73 4.11
C PHE A 109 -3.29 -0.07 2.73
N VAL A 110 -2.28 -0.41 1.95
CA VAL A 110 -1.97 0.27 0.69
C VAL A 110 -1.80 -0.76 -0.41
N ASP A 111 -2.41 -0.50 -1.56
CA ASP A 111 -2.10 -1.26 -2.76
C ASP A 111 -0.61 -1.09 -3.10
N PRO A 112 0.17 -2.18 -3.29
CA PRO A 112 1.59 -2.07 -3.57
C PRO A 112 1.91 -1.19 -4.79
N GLU A 113 1.02 -1.11 -5.78
CA GLU A 113 1.20 -0.22 -6.94
C GLU A 113 1.07 1.26 -6.56
N ALA A 114 0.35 1.57 -5.49
CA ALA A 114 0.23 2.94 -4.97
C ALA A 114 1.54 3.43 -4.31
N LEU A 115 2.45 2.51 -3.97
CA LEU A 115 3.78 2.81 -3.44
C LEU A 115 4.85 2.96 -4.53
N ALA A 116 4.61 2.41 -5.72
CA ALA A 116 5.54 2.56 -6.82
C ALA A 116 5.65 4.05 -7.21
N PRO A 117 6.87 4.58 -7.46
CA PRO A 117 7.01 5.93 -7.99
C PRO A 117 6.17 6.07 -9.27
N GLN A 118 5.40 7.15 -9.38
CA GLN A 118 4.68 7.45 -10.63
C GLN A 118 5.75 7.67 -11.71
N THR A 119 6.01 6.67 -12.55
CA THR A 119 6.66 6.91 -13.83
C THR A 119 5.64 7.67 -14.67
N THR A 120 5.67 9.00 -14.61
CA THR A 120 4.94 9.83 -15.56
C THR A 120 5.26 9.33 -16.97
N PRO A 121 4.27 9.00 -17.82
CA PRO A 121 4.55 8.79 -19.23
C PRO A 121 5.09 10.12 -19.79
N PRO A 122 6.23 10.14 -20.49
CA PRO A 122 6.76 11.37 -21.04
C PRO A 122 5.78 11.87 -22.11
N THR A 123 5.13 13.00 -21.85
CA THR A 123 4.38 13.74 -22.87
C THR A 123 5.40 14.51 -23.71
N HIS A 124 5.89 13.83 -24.74
CA HIS A 124 6.40 14.34 -26.02
C HIS A 124 7.15 15.68 -26.04
N GLU A 125 8.48 15.64 -26.04
CA GLU A 125 9.32 16.60 -26.78
C GLU A 125 10.59 15.89 -27.25
N THR A 126 10.73 15.74 -28.57
CA THR A 126 11.96 15.39 -29.30
C THR A 126 12.37 16.68 -30.01
N PRO A 127 13.67 17.08 -30.18
CA PRO A 127 14.86 16.23 -30.27
C PRO A 127 16.13 16.67 -29.48
N ALA A 128 17.02 15.69 -29.34
CA ALA A 128 18.49 15.75 -29.31
C ALA A 128 19.21 16.38 -28.10
N ALA A 129 19.86 15.52 -27.31
CA ALA A 129 21.33 15.49 -27.19
C ALA A 129 21.77 14.23 -26.42
N GLU A 130 22.82 13.60 -26.89
CA GLU A 130 23.40 12.34 -26.44
C GLU A 130 23.65 12.28 -24.92
N ALA A 131 23.20 11.19 -24.28
CA ALA A 131 23.77 10.71 -23.03
C ALA A 131 23.65 9.18 -22.97
N ARG A 132 24.69 8.54 -23.53
CA ARG A 132 25.21 7.18 -23.29
C ARG A 132 24.22 6.15 -22.72
N ASP A 133 23.79 5.28 -23.62
CA ASP A 133 23.15 4.01 -23.35
C ASP A 133 24.09 3.10 -22.51
N MET A 134 23.75 2.89 -21.24
CA MET A 134 24.22 1.75 -20.46
C MET A 134 23.01 0.83 -20.23
N THR A 135 22.56 0.20 -21.32
CA THR A 135 21.75 -1.02 -21.24
C THR A 135 22.57 -2.10 -20.53
N GLN A 136 22.40 -2.21 -19.22
CA GLN A 136 22.87 -3.37 -18.47
C GLN A 136 21.84 -4.48 -18.68
N GLU A 137 22.09 -5.33 -19.68
CA GLU A 137 21.34 -6.58 -19.85
C GLU A 137 21.33 -7.38 -18.52
N PRO A 138 20.18 -7.89 -18.07
CA PRO A 138 20.14 -8.77 -16.91
C PRO A 138 20.81 -10.10 -17.29
N ARG A 139 22.10 -10.21 -16.96
CA ARG A 139 22.86 -11.45 -17.15
C ARG A 139 22.22 -12.53 -16.29
N PRO A 140 21.76 -13.67 -16.87
CA PRO A 140 21.19 -14.74 -16.06
C PRO A 140 22.27 -15.29 -15.13
N VAL A 141 22.02 -15.21 -13.82
CA VAL A 141 22.88 -15.78 -12.79
C VAL A 141 22.82 -17.31 -12.95
N ARG A 142 23.90 -17.91 -13.45
CA ARG A 142 24.06 -19.37 -13.43
C ARG A 142 24.46 -19.78 -12.03
N PHE A 143 23.56 -20.42 -11.32
CA PHE A 143 23.87 -21.14 -10.09
C PHE A 143 24.65 -22.41 -10.45
N THR A 144 25.94 -22.45 -10.18
CA THR A 144 26.72 -23.70 -10.17
C THR A 144 26.75 -24.20 -8.73
N TRP A 145 26.02 -25.29 -8.47
CA TRP A 145 26.19 -26.05 -7.23
C TRP A 145 27.45 -26.90 -7.40
N GLU A 146 28.44 -26.69 -6.53
CA GLU A 146 29.51 -27.66 -6.31
C GLU A 146 29.03 -28.57 -5.18
N ALA A 147 28.89 -29.86 -5.50
CA ALA A 147 28.64 -30.90 -4.51
C ALA A 147 29.95 -31.17 -3.78
N ASP A 148 30.18 -30.50 -2.64
CA ASP A 148 31.22 -30.97 -1.72
C ASP A 148 30.69 -32.21 -1.01
N GLY A 149 31.18 -33.37 -1.48
CA GLY A 149 30.81 -34.69 -1.00
C GLY A 149 32.07 -35.52 -0.78
N ALA A 150 32.97 -35.03 0.07
CA ALA A 150 33.97 -35.86 0.71
C ALA A 150 33.32 -36.65 1.88
N GLY A 151 33.42 -37.98 1.79
CA GLY A 151 32.96 -38.97 2.78
C GLY A 151 32.30 -40.13 2.04
N VAL A 152 32.99 -41.23 1.76
CA VAL A 152 33.75 -42.11 2.67
C VAL A 152 34.94 -42.74 1.96
#